data_AF-A0A8T7GIB6-F1
#
_entry.id   AF-A0A8T7GIB6-F1
#
_cell.length_a   1.000
_cell.length_b   1.000
_cell.length_c   1.000
_cell.angle_alpha   90.00
_cell.angle_beta   90.00
_cell.angle_gamma   90.00
#
_symmetry.space_group_name_H-M   'P 1'
#
loop_
_entity.id
_entity.type
_entity.pdbx_description
1 polymer ?
#
loop_
_entity_poly.entity_id
_entity_poly.type
_entity_poly.pdbx_seq_one_letter_code
_entity_poly.pdbx_strand_id
1 'polypeptide(L)'
;MTSYKQISKIIDFLILFILLLILVGFFSYEYKIFGLSKPIMALPDNLYHFFELLPWILLSLLAVDLYIKFIIIKNLRKFIKKHWLDIVLSILIPVLYPLKAISFALKSYKYFKFGKYTYKFYDKFKKLKKSKKS
;
A
#
# COMPACT_ATOMS: atom_id res chain seq x y z
N MET A 1 -2.88 34.98 14.63
CA MET A 1 -3.56 34.28 13.51
C MET A 1 -2.66 34.05 12.27
N THR A 2 -1.59 34.85 12.09
CA THR A 2 -0.59 34.71 11.01
C THR A 2 0.39 33.55 11.18
N SER A 3 0.82 33.27 12.42
CA SER A 3 1.80 32.20 12.71
C SER A 3 1.29 30.79 12.35
N TYR A 4 0.04 30.46 12.73
CA TYR A 4 -0.58 29.16 12.37
C TYR A 4 -0.66 28.93 10.86
N LYS A 5 -0.95 29.99 10.08
CA LYS A 5 -1.09 29.90 8.63
C LYS A 5 0.25 29.63 7.94
N GLN A 6 1.35 30.10 8.52
CA GLN A 6 2.71 29.80 8.05
C GLN A 6 3.12 28.37 8.41
N ILE A 7 2.87 27.94 9.65
CA ILE A 7 3.15 26.57 10.11
C ILE A 7 2.38 25.55 9.24
N SER A 8 1.09 25.77 8.99
CA SER A 8 0.29 24.90 8.12
C SER A 8 0.88 24.80 6.71
N LYS A 9 1.39 25.90 6.12
CA LYS A 9 2.03 25.85 4.79
C LYS A 9 3.32 25.04 4.79
N ILE A 10 4.12 25.15 5.85
CA ILE A 10 5.35 24.37 6.00
C ILE A 10 5.02 22.89 6.12
N ILE A 11 4.00 22.55 6.92
CA ILE A 11 3.52 21.17 7.06
C ILE A 11 3.00 20.64 5.72
N ASP A 12 2.19 21.42 4.99
CA ASP A 12 1.68 21.03 3.67
C ASP A 12 2.85 20.75 2.69
N PHE A 13 3.91 21.57 2.71
CA PHE A 13 5.11 21.36 1.89
C PHE A 13 5.88 20.10 2.31
N LEU A 14 5.97 19.84 3.61
CA LEU A 14 6.66 18.69 4.17
C LEU A 14 5.90 17.39 3.86
N ILE A 15 4.58 17.40 3.92
CA ILE A 15 3.69 16.32 3.46
C ILE A 15 3.96 16.03 1.98
N LEU A 16 4.00 17.06 1.13
CA LEU A 16 4.29 16.93 -0.30
C LEU A 16 5.66 16.31 -0.57
N PHE A 17 6.67 16.75 0.18
CA PHE A 17 8.03 16.22 0.06
C PHE A 17 8.12 14.75 0.47
N ILE A 18 7.51 14.36 1.59
CA ILE A 18 7.45 12.96 2.03
C ILE A 18 6.66 12.12 1.01
N LEU A 19 5.58 12.65 0.43
CA LEU A 19 4.79 11.97 -0.59
C LEU A 19 5.64 11.63 -1.82
N LEU A 20 6.49 12.56 -2.26
CA LEU A 20 7.42 12.32 -3.37
C LEU A 20 8.43 11.21 -3.03
N LEU A 21 8.98 11.21 -1.81
CA LEU A 21 9.86 10.13 -1.36
C LEU A 21 9.13 8.78 -1.35
N ILE A 22 7.89 8.73 -0.85
CA ILE A 22 7.08 7.50 -0.89
C ILE A 22 6.88 7.01 -2.32
N LEU A 23 6.61 7.91 -3.28
CA LEU A 23 6.48 7.53 -4.69
C LEU A 23 7.77 6.90 -5.23
N VAL A 24 8.92 7.51 -4.94
CA VAL A 24 10.23 6.96 -5.34
C VAL A 24 10.45 5.56 -4.74
N GLY A 25 10.18 5.40 -3.45
CA GLY A 25 10.24 4.10 -2.78
C GLY A 25 9.28 3.07 -3.38
N PHE A 26 8.06 3.49 -3.72
CA PHE A 26 7.04 2.62 -4.31
C PHE A 26 7.46 2.14 -5.71
N PHE A 27 7.98 3.03 -6.57
CA PHE A 27 8.50 2.61 -7.88
C PHE A 27 9.76 1.75 -7.79
N SER A 28 10.54 1.91 -6.73
CA SER A 28 11.77 1.14 -6.53
C SER A 28 11.52 -0.27 -5.98
N TYR A 29 10.72 -0.38 -4.92
CA TYR A 29 10.55 -1.65 -4.21
C TYR A 29 9.26 -2.40 -4.61
N GLU A 30 8.24 -1.69 -5.10
CA GLU A 30 6.91 -2.25 -5.38
C GLU A 30 6.62 -2.41 -6.88
N TYR A 31 7.66 -2.38 -7.73
CA TYR A 31 7.56 -2.50 -9.19
C TYR A 31 6.78 -3.74 -9.66
N LYS A 32 6.79 -4.82 -8.88
CA LYS A 32 6.01 -6.05 -9.15
C LYS A 32 4.50 -5.84 -9.09
N ILE A 33 3.99 -4.88 -8.31
CA ILE A 33 2.57 -4.52 -8.28
C ILE A 33 2.13 -3.92 -9.62
N PHE A 34 3.03 -3.17 -10.27
CA PHE A 34 2.80 -2.58 -11.59
C PHE A 34 3.01 -3.55 -12.76
N GLY A 35 3.30 -4.83 -12.49
CA GLY A 35 3.58 -5.82 -13.53
C GLY A 35 4.95 -5.64 -14.20
N LEU A 36 5.84 -4.83 -13.62
CA LEU A 36 7.19 -4.64 -14.13
C LEU A 36 8.09 -5.80 -13.69
N SER A 37 9.00 -6.22 -14.58
CA SER A 37 9.96 -7.30 -14.31
C SER A 37 11.22 -6.80 -13.58
N LYS A 38 11.51 -5.50 -13.66
CA LYS A 38 12.65 -4.84 -13.02
C LYS A 38 12.20 -3.52 -12.38
N PRO A 39 12.87 -3.08 -11.31
CA PRO A 39 12.61 -1.77 -10.72
C PRO A 39 13.00 -0.66 -11.71
N ILE A 40 12.23 0.42 -11.73
CA ILE A 40 12.55 1.62 -12.53
C ILE A 40 13.83 2.27 -11.99
N MET A 41 14.01 2.24 -10.67
CA MET A 41 15.19 2.73 -9.98
C MET A 41 15.58 1.71 -8.92
N ALA A 42 16.78 1.15 -9.01
CA ALA A 42 17.29 0.20 -8.02
C ALA A 42 17.86 0.97 -6.82
N LEU A 43 17.16 0.94 -5.69
CA LEU A 43 17.69 1.45 -4.43
C LEU A 43 18.29 0.30 -3.60
N PRO A 44 19.30 0.59 -2.77
CA PRO A 44 19.92 -0.41 -1.91
C PRO A 44 18.95 -0.91 -0.85
N ASP A 45 19.09 -2.19 -0.46
CA ASP A 45 18.15 -2.86 0.46
C ASP A 45 18.19 -2.28 1.88
N ASN A 46 19.28 -1.63 2.28
CA ASN A 46 19.40 -0.97 3.58
C ASN A 46 18.37 0.16 3.77
N LEU A 47 17.88 0.77 2.68
CA LEU A 47 16.86 1.81 2.71
C LEU A 47 15.44 1.24 2.73
N TYR A 48 15.25 -0.07 2.52
CA TYR A 48 13.92 -0.69 2.47
C TYR A 48 13.10 -0.38 3.72
N HIS A 49 13.69 -0.57 4.91
CA HIS A 49 13.01 -0.28 6.18
C HIS A 49 12.68 1.20 6.36
N PHE A 50 13.53 2.10 5.84
CA PHE A 50 13.25 3.53 5.86
C PHE A 50 12.01 3.87 5.00
N PHE A 51 11.94 3.34 3.78
CA PHE A 51 10.78 3.53 2.90
C PHE A 51 9.52 2.81 3.40
N GLU A 52 9.66 1.73 4.16
CA GLU A 52 8.54 1.04 4.81
C GLU A 52 7.96 1.86 5.97
N LEU A 53 8.79 2.61 6.70
CA LEU A 53 8.36 3.50 7.79
C LEU A 53 7.84 4.85 7.31
N LEU A 54 8.28 5.35 6.15
CA LEU A 54 7.86 6.64 5.60
C LEU A 54 6.33 6.88 5.57
N PRO A 55 5.51 5.94 5.07
CA PRO A 55 4.05 6.11 5.06
C PRO A 55 3.46 6.19 6.46
N TRP A 56 4.03 5.51 7.46
CA TRP A 56 3.59 5.62 8.85
C TRP A 56 3.93 7.00 9.42
N ILE A 57 5.10 7.54 9.10
CA ILE A 57 5.49 8.92 9.45
C ILE A 57 4.54 9.91 8.78
N LEU A 58 4.24 9.74 7.49
CA LEU A 58 3.30 10.57 6.74
C LEU A 58 1.90 10.52 7.34
N LEU A 59 1.43 9.32 7.72
CA LEU A 59 0.12 9.13 8.34
C LEU A 59 0.02 9.87 9.68
N SER A 60 1.05 9.76 10.52
CA SER A 60 1.12 10.48 11.79
C SER A 60 1.08 12.00 11.57
N LEU A 61 1.86 12.50 10.62
CA LEU A 61 1.90 13.93 10.28
C LEU A 61 0.55 14.44 9.75
N LEU A 62 -0.09 13.69 8.84
CA LEU A 62 -1.42 14.00 8.31
C LEU A 62 -2.49 13.98 9.41
N ALA A 63 -2.45 13.00 10.31
CA ALA A 63 -3.41 12.88 11.40
C ALA A 63 -3.33 14.08 12.34
N VAL A 64 -2.12 14.49 12.73
CA VAL A 64 -1.91 15.67 13.59
C VAL A 64 -2.36 16.94 12.88
N ASP A 65 -1.98 17.12 11.61
CA ASP A 65 -2.34 18.31 10.84
C ASP A 65 -3.86 18.43 10.63
N LEU A 66 -4.53 17.34 10.25
CA LEU A 66 -5.99 17.27 10.14
C LEU A 66 -6.67 17.53 11.48
N TYR A 67 -6.15 16.99 12.57
CA TYR A 67 -6.70 17.19 13.91
C TYR A 67 -6.65 18.67 14.32
N ILE A 68 -5.53 19.35 14.08
CA ILE A 68 -5.39 20.79 14.38
C ILE A 68 -6.33 21.61 13.49
N LYS A 69 -6.36 21.33 12.18
CA LYS A 69 -7.25 22.01 11.22
C LYS A 69 -8.74 21.81 11.58
N PHE A 70 -9.10 20.64 12.12
CA PHE A 70 -10.46 20.31 12.55
C PHE A 70 -10.91 21.15 13.75
N ILE A 71 -10.07 21.25 14.79
CA ILE A 71 -10.36 22.04 16.00
C ILE A 71 -10.60 23.53 15.65
N ILE A 72 -9.88 24.06 14.66
CA ILE A 72 -9.96 25.48 14.29
C ILE A 72 -11.22 25.78 13.46
N ILE A 73 -11.58 24.92 12.50
CA ILE A 73 -12.72 25.19 11.60
C ILE A 73 -14.06 24.95 12.30
N LYS A 74 -14.13 24.04 13.30
CA LYS A 74 -15.34 23.65 14.07
C LYS A 74 -16.58 23.26 13.22
N ASN A 75 -16.43 23.14 11.90
CA ASN A 75 -17.49 22.78 10.96
C ASN A 75 -17.02 21.65 10.05
N LEU A 76 -17.54 20.45 10.31
CA LEU A 76 -17.24 19.22 9.57
C LEU A 76 -17.42 19.35 8.06
N ARG A 77 -18.53 19.96 7.62
CA ARG A 77 -18.89 20.00 6.20
C ARG A 77 -17.92 20.90 5.41
N LYS A 78 -17.49 22.02 6.00
CA LYS A 78 -16.51 22.92 5.39
C LYS A 78 -15.08 22.34 5.46
N PHE A 79 -14.77 21.62 6.53
CA PHE A 79 -13.49 20.93 6.70
C PHE A 79 -13.29 19.83 5.65
N ILE A 80 -14.27 18.93 5.48
CA ILE A 80 -14.19 17.83 4.51
C ILE A 80 -14.03 18.39 3.10
N LYS A 81 -14.83 19.39 2.68
CA LYS A 81 -14.69 19.96 1.34
C LYS A 81 -13.31 20.58 1.08
N LYS A 82 -12.65 21.11 2.11
CA LYS A 82 -11.36 21.79 1.98
C LYS A 82 -10.18 20.83 2.05
N HIS A 83 -10.28 19.76 2.85
CA HIS A 83 -9.20 18.82 3.15
C HIS A 83 -9.54 17.38 2.72
N TRP A 84 -10.39 17.22 1.70
CA TRP A 84 -10.86 15.90 1.27
C TRP A 84 -9.71 15.00 0.81
N LEU A 85 -8.69 15.55 0.12
CA LEU A 85 -7.51 14.81 -0.32
C LEU A 85 -6.73 14.24 0.87
N ASP A 86 -6.45 15.07 1.86
CA ASP A 86 -5.71 14.69 3.07
C ASP A 86 -6.44 13.57 3.83
N ILE A 87 -7.77 13.68 3.94
CA ILE A 87 -8.64 12.66 4.58
C ILE A 87 -8.59 11.35 3.79
N VAL A 88 -8.75 11.41 2.46
CA VAL A 88 -8.66 10.23 1.60
C VAL A 88 -7.29 9.59 1.75
N LEU A 89 -6.20 10.37 1.72
CA LEU A 89 -4.84 9.88 1.84
C LEU A 89 -4.59 9.21 3.20
N SER A 90 -5.08 9.81 4.29
CA SER A 90 -4.97 9.28 5.65
C SER A 90 -5.68 7.93 5.82
N ILE A 91 -6.80 7.71 5.11
CA ILE A 91 -7.49 6.41 5.08
C ILE A 91 -6.78 5.44 4.14
N LEU A 92 -6.26 5.94 3.02
CA LEU A 92 -5.69 5.12 1.95
C LEU A 92 -4.34 4.49 2.35
N ILE A 93 -3.48 5.20 3.09
CA ILE A 93 -2.18 4.69 3.57
C ILE A 93 -2.33 3.37 4.35
N PRO A 94 -3.10 3.31 5.45
CA PRO A 94 -3.27 2.09 6.24
C PRO A 94 -4.10 1.01 5.53
N VAL A 95 -4.79 1.32 4.43
CA VAL A 95 -5.51 0.33 3.61
C VAL A 95 -4.59 -0.29 2.56
N LEU A 96 -3.83 0.53 1.82
CA LEU A 96 -2.95 0.09 0.74
C LEU A 96 -1.76 -0.72 1.23
N TYR A 97 -1.14 -0.34 2.35
CA TYR A 97 0.05 -1.03 2.85
C TYR A 97 -0.21 -2.49 3.27
N PRO A 98 -1.25 -2.84 4.05
CA PRO A 98 -1.56 -4.24 4.36
C PRO A 98 -2.23 -4.98 3.20
N LEU A 99 -2.88 -4.30 2.23
CA LEU A 99 -3.37 -4.96 1.00
C LEU A 99 -2.25 -5.64 0.20
N LYS A 100 -1.00 -5.21 0.36
CA LYS A 100 0.20 -5.90 -0.14
C LYS A 100 0.24 -7.37 0.29
N ALA A 101 -0.14 -7.68 1.54
CA ALA A 101 -0.19 -9.03 2.08
C ALA A 101 -1.31 -9.89 1.47
N ILE A 102 -2.45 -9.28 1.13
CA ILE A 102 -3.59 -9.98 0.52
C ILE A 102 -3.24 -10.45 -0.90
N SER A 103 -2.47 -9.66 -1.66
CA SER A 103 -2.03 -10.06 -3.00
C SER A 103 -1.11 -11.30 -2.99
N PHE A 104 -0.27 -11.42 -1.97
CA PHE A 104 0.55 -12.61 -1.73
C PHE A 104 -0.33 -13.80 -1.33
N ALA A 105 -1.28 -13.60 -0.42
CA ALA A 105 -2.22 -14.63 0.01
C ALA A 105 -3.07 -15.19 -1.16
N LEU A 106 -3.51 -14.35 -2.10
CA LEU A 106 -4.26 -14.77 -3.29
C LEU A 106 -3.41 -15.58 -4.27
N LYS A 107 -2.12 -15.25 -4.44
CA LYS A 107 -1.18 -16.07 -5.23
C LYS A 107 -0.99 -17.44 -4.56
N SER A 108 -0.74 -17.48 -3.26
CA SER A 108 -0.61 -18.71 -2.48
C SER A 108 -1.87 -19.58 -2.57
N TYR A 109 -3.06 -18.97 -2.50
CA TYR A 109 -4.34 -19.67 -2.66
C TYR A 109 -4.50 -20.29 -4.06
N LYS A 110 -4.09 -19.59 -5.14
CA LYS A 110 -4.09 -20.16 -6.50
C LYS A 110 -3.16 -21.37 -6.59
N TYR A 111 -1.93 -21.29 -6.08
CA TYR A 111 -0.99 -22.43 -6.05
C TYR A 111 -1.52 -23.62 -5.22
N PHE A 112 -2.15 -23.35 -4.06
CA PHE A 112 -2.73 -24.39 -3.22
C PHE A 112 -3.92 -25.10 -3.88
N LYS A 113 -4.74 -24.37 -4.65
CA LYS A 113 -5.83 -24.97 -5.44
C LYS A 113 -5.26 -25.87 -6.55
N PHE A 114 -4.24 -25.45 -7.28
CA PHE A 114 -3.60 -26.30 -8.30
C PHE A 114 -2.94 -27.57 -7.73
N GLY A 115 -2.36 -27.52 -6.53
CA GLY A 115 -1.79 -28.71 -5.87
C GLY A 115 -2.82 -29.79 -5.52
N LYS A 116 -4.01 -29.40 -5.02
CA LYS A 116 -5.07 -30.38 -4.67
C LYS A 116 -5.78 -30.96 -5.90
N TYR A 117 -5.92 -30.18 -6.97
CA TYR A 117 -6.51 -30.68 -8.22
C TYR A 117 -5.56 -31.64 -8.95
N THR A 118 -4.26 -31.33 -9.04
CA THR A 118 -3.29 -32.20 -9.74
C THR A 118 -3.13 -33.58 -9.08
N TYR A 119 -3.17 -33.69 -7.75
CA TYR A 119 -3.13 -34.99 -7.07
C TYR A 119 -4.35 -35.85 -7.41
N LYS A 120 -5.57 -35.28 -7.34
CA LYS A 120 -6.81 -35.99 -7.69
C LYS A 120 -6.87 -36.38 -9.17
N PHE A 121 -6.37 -35.54 -10.08
CA PHE A 121 -6.30 -35.88 -11.49
C PHE A 121 -5.26 -36.96 -11.78
N TYR A 122 -4.06 -36.87 -11.19
CA TYR A 122 -2.99 -37.85 -11.37
C TYR A 122 -3.42 -39.25 -10.88
N ASP A 123 -4.06 -39.32 -9.72
CA ASP A 123 -4.56 -40.60 -9.17
C ASP A 123 -5.68 -41.21 -10.02
N LYS A 124 -6.56 -40.37 -10.59
CA LYS A 124 -7.64 -40.82 -11.49
C LYS A 124 -7.08 -41.31 -12.83
N PHE A 125 -6.09 -40.63 -13.40
CA PHE A 125 -5.38 -41.08 -14.60
C PHE A 125 -4.57 -42.36 -14.38
N LYS A 126 -3.91 -42.49 -13.23
CA LYS A 126 -3.16 -43.71 -12.86
C LYS A 126 -4.08 -44.92 -12.72
N LYS A 127 -5.26 -44.77 -12.11
CA LYS A 127 -6.28 -45.83 -12.02
C LYS A 127 -6.86 -46.23 -13.38
N LEU A 128 -7.17 -45.26 -14.24
CA LEU A 128 -7.66 -45.52 -15.61
C LEU A 128 -6.63 -46.25 -16.48
N LYS A 129 -5.35 -45.88 -16.38
CA LYS A 129 -4.26 -46.56 -17.10
C LYS A 129 -4.03 -48.00 -16.62
N LYS A 130 -4.26 -48.28 -15.33
CA LYS A 130 -4.15 -49.63 -14.75
C LYS A 130 -5.34 -50.53 -15.14
N SER A 131 -6.54 -49.97 -15.26
CA SER A 131 -7.75 -50.67 -15.70
C SER A 131 -7.76 -51.01 -17.20
N LYS A 132 -7.06 -50.25 -18.04
CA LYS A 132 -7.00 -50.47 -19.50
C LYS A 132 -5.88 -51.44 -19.94
N LYS A 133 -5.12 -51.98 -18.97
CA LYS A 133 -3.98 -52.89 -19.19
C LYS A 133 -4.23 -54.30 -18.59
N SER A 134 -5.45 -54.53 -18.07
CA SER A 134 -6.03 -55.83 -17.75
C SER A 134 -7.09 -56.15 -18.79
#